data_AF-A0A382K2Z6-F1
#
_entry.id   AF-A0A382K2Z6-F1
#
_cell.length_a   1.000
_cell.length_b   1.000
_cell.length_c   1.000
_cell.angle_alpha   90.00
_cell.angle_beta   90.00
_cell.angle_gamma   90.00
#
_symmetry.space_group_name_H-M   'P 1'
#
loop_
_entity.id
_entity.type
_entity.pdbx_description
1 polymer ?
#
loop_
_entity_poly.entity_id
_entity_poly.type
_entity_poly.pdbx_seq_one_letter_code
_entity_poly.pdbx_strand_id
1 'polypeptide(L)'
;MEQDVVSLTNSGDVLFMMLGAVMVFAMHGGFAFLEVGTVRKKNQVNALVKILVDFSISTIVYFLVGYAIAYGMYFFQPAKILLG
;
A
#
# COMPACT_ATOMS: atom_id res chain seq x y z
N MET A 1 -26.55 -7.49 -21.69
CA MET A 1 -25.36 -7.49 -22.57
C MET A 1 -24.45 -6.32 -22.28
N GLU A 2 -24.78 -5.05 -22.58
CA GLU A 2 -23.84 -3.93 -22.30
C GLU A 2 -23.44 -3.81 -20.82
N GLN A 3 -24.38 -3.98 -19.88
CA GLN A 3 -24.09 -3.97 -18.43
C GLN A 3 -23.14 -5.10 -17.99
N ASP A 4 -23.25 -6.27 -18.64
CA ASP A 4 -22.40 -7.42 -18.32
C ASP A 4 -20.95 -7.14 -18.76
N VAL A 5 -20.77 -6.55 -19.95
CA VAL A 5 -19.44 -6.16 -20.46
C VAL A 5 -18.78 -5.13 -19.56
N VAL A 6 -19.54 -4.12 -19.08
CA VAL A 6 -19.02 -3.10 -18.15
C VAL A 6 -18.57 -3.72 -16.82
N SER A 7 -19.32 -4.68 -16.27
CA SER A 7 -18.94 -5.35 -15.02
C SER A 7 -17.64 -6.15 -15.14
N LEU A 8 -17.42 -6.78 -16.30
CA LEU A 8 -16.21 -7.55 -16.61
C LEU A 8 -14.99 -6.63 -16.71
N THR A 9 -15.13 -5.48 -17.38
CA THR A 9 -14.07 -4.47 -17.48
C THR A 9 -13.70 -3.93 -16.10
N ASN A 10 -14.69 -3.52 -15.30
CA ASN A 10 -14.44 -3.01 -13.95
C ASN A 10 -13.71 -4.03 -13.06
N SER A 11 -14.10 -5.31 -13.15
CA SER A 11 -13.45 -6.39 -12.40
C SER A 11 -11.99 -6.58 -12.86
N GLY A 12 -11.73 -6.50 -14.16
CA GLY A 12 -10.38 -6.57 -14.73
C GLY A 12 -9.48 -5.41 -14.27
N ASP A 13 -10.01 -4.19 -14.26
CA ASP A 13 -9.28 -3.00 -13.83
C ASP A 13 -8.91 -3.09 -12.33
N VAL A 14 -9.83 -3.55 -11.49
CA VAL A 14 -9.56 -3.77 -10.05
C VAL A 14 -8.49 -4.83 -9.85
N LEU A 15 -8.53 -5.95 -10.59
CA LEU A 15 -7.49 -6.98 -10.53
C LEU A 15 -6.12 -6.43 -10.94
N PHE A 16 -6.06 -5.66 -12.03
CA PHE A 16 -4.82 -5.04 -12.49
C PHE A 16 -4.24 -4.06 -11.46
N MET A 17 -5.08 -3.20 -10.87
CA MET A 17 -4.67 -2.28 -9.81
C MET A 17 -4.18 -3.02 -8.56
N MET A 18 -4.86 -4.09 -8.13
CA MET A 18 -4.44 -4.90 -6.98
C MET A 18 -3.12 -5.60 -7.21
N LEU A 19 -2.89 -6.16 -8.41
CA LEU A 19 -1.59 -6.72 -8.79
C LEU A 19 -0.49 -5.65 -8.77
N GLY A 20 -0.79 -4.45 -9.27
CA GLY A 20 0.08 -3.27 -9.15
C GLY A 20 0.46 -2.96 -7.71
N ALA A 21 -0.53 -2.92 -6.82
CA ALA A 21 -0.33 -2.65 -5.39
C ALA A 21 0.56 -3.72 -4.73
N VAL A 22 0.37 -5.00 -5.05
CA VAL A 22 1.21 -6.10 -4.53
C VAL A 22 2.66 -5.99 -5.02
N MET A 23 2.88 -5.61 -6.28
CA MET A 23 4.22 -5.39 -6.81
C MET A 23 4.95 -4.24 -6.09
N VAL A 24 4.25 -3.13 -5.83
CA VAL A 24 4.79 -2.00 -5.05
C VAL A 24 5.05 -2.42 -3.59
N PHE A 25 4.17 -3.21 -2.99
CA PHE A 25 4.40 -3.77 -1.66
C PHE A 25 5.69 -4.61 -1.61
N ALA A 26 5.90 -5.48 -2.60
CA ALA A 26 7.10 -6.33 -2.69
C ALA A 26 8.43 -5.54 -2.77
N MET A 27 8.39 -4.27 -3.21
CA MET A 27 9.56 -3.38 -3.26
C MET A 27 10.21 -3.17 -1.88
N HIS A 28 9.42 -3.15 -0.80
CA HIS A 28 9.94 -2.98 0.57
C HIS A 28 10.81 -4.17 0.99
N GLY A 29 10.42 -5.39 0.60
CA GLY A 29 11.25 -6.59 0.78
C GLY A 29 12.52 -6.55 -0.06
N GLY A 30 12.43 -6.06 -1.30
CA GLY A 30 13.59 -5.84 -2.16
C GLY A 30 14.62 -4.89 -1.55
N PHE A 31 14.17 -3.74 -1.04
CA PHE A 31 15.04 -2.80 -0.33
C PHE A 31 15.61 -3.37 0.96
N ALA A 32 14.81 -4.14 1.70
CA ALA A 32 15.30 -4.84 2.89
C ALA A 32 16.51 -5.72 2.59
N PHE A 33 16.48 -6.49 1.50
CA PHE A 33 17.61 -7.33 1.14
C PHE A 33 18.83 -6.55 0.64
N LEU A 34 18.63 -5.45 -0.08
CA LEU A 34 19.74 -4.59 -0.53
C LEU A 34 20.42 -3.86 0.64
N GLU A 35 19.65 -3.31 1.58
CA GLU A 35 20.19 -2.60 2.75
C GLU A 35 20.86 -3.58 3.73
N VAL A 36 20.22 -4.72 4.03
CA VAL A 36 20.81 -5.76 4.90
C VAL A 36 22.06 -6.39 4.28
N GLY A 37 22.11 -6.53 2.95
CA GLY A 37 23.26 -7.07 2.22
C GLY A 37 24.48 -6.14 2.22
N THR A 38 24.28 -4.82 2.34
CA THR A 38 25.36 -3.82 2.30
C THR A 38 25.88 -3.40 3.67
N VAL A 39 25.11 -3.60 4.74
CA VAL A 39 25.56 -3.28 6.11
C VAL A 39 26.42 -4.38 6.73
N ARG A 40 27.29 -3.99 7.68
CA ARG A 40 28.13 -4.92 8.45
C ARG A 40 27.26 -5.94 9.20
N LYS A 41 27.70 -7.19 9.31
CA LYS A 41 26.96 -8.28 9.98
C LYS A 41 26.37 -7.91 11.35
N LYS A 42 27.12 -7.17 12.17
CA LYS A 42 26.67 -6.73 13.50
C LYS A 42 25.44 -5.81 13.50
N ASN A 43 25.12 -5.16 12.37
CA ASN A 43 24.03 -4.18 12.25
C ASN A 43 22.94 -4.61 11.26
N GLN A 44 23.01 -5.83 10.72
CA GLN A 44 22.04 -6.35 9.74
C GLN A 44 20.62 -6.42 10.30
N VAL A 45 20.47 -6.92 11.54
CA VAL A 45 19.16 -7.01 12.20
C VAL A 45 18.56 -5.62 12.42
N ASN A 46 19.38 -4.65 12.81
CA ASN A 46 18.93 -3.28 13.03
C ASN A 46 18.45 -2.61 11.72
N ALA A 47 19.16 -2.84 10.60
CA ALA A 47 18.74 -2.37 9.29
C ALA A 47 17.42 -3.04 8.83
N LEU A 48 17.27 -4.34 9.04
CA LEU A 48 16.03 -5.06 8.69
C LEU A 48 14.82 -4.53 9.47
N VAL A 49 14.96 -4.37 10.79
CA VAL A 49 13.88 -3.89 11.65
C VAL A 49 13.46 -2.47 11.27
N LYS A 50 14.42 -1.62 10.90
CA LYS A 50 14.13 -0.24 10.45
C LYS A 50 13.12 -0.23 9.30
N ILE A 51 13.35 -1.06 8.27
CA ILE A 51 12.51 -1.07 7.06
C ILE A 51 11.13 -1.68 7.36
N LEU A 52 11.06 -2.72 8.19
CA LEU A 52 9.78 -3.30 8.61
C LEU A 52 8.93 -2.32 9.43
N VAL A 53 9.56 -1.61 10.36
CA VAL A 53 8.88 -0.61 11.20
C VAL A 53 8.44 0.59 10.36
N ASP A 54 9.31 1.07 9.45
CA ASP A 54 8.99 2.16 8.53
C ASP A 54 7.76 1.83 7.66
N PHE A 55 7.74 0.65 7.06
CA PHE A 55 6.60 0.17 6.28
C PHE A 55 5.31 0.06 7.12
N SER A 56 5.41 -0.52 8.32
CA SER A 56 4.26 -0.74 9.20
C SER A 56 3.64 0.58 9.68
N ILE A 57 4.47 1.51 10.14
CA ILE A 57 4.02 2.82 10.60
C ILE A 57 3.48 3.64 9.43
N SER A 58 4.16 3.63 8.27
CA SER A 58 3.71 4.35 7.08
C SER A 58 2.33 3.92 6.63
N THR A 59 2.00 2.62 6.71
CA THR A 59 0.66 2.12 6.37
C THR A 59 -0.41 2.69 7.30
N ILE A 60 -0.15 2.72 8.61
CA ILE A 60 -1.10 3.26 9.60
C ILE A 60 -1.28 4.77 9.42
N VAL A 61 -0.17 5.51 9.24
CA VAL A 61 -0.21 6.97 9.06
C VAL A 61 -0.89 7.33 7.74
N TYR A 62 -0.62 6.59 6.66
CA TYR A 62 -1.28 6.81 5.39
C TYR A 62 -2.78 6.52 5.49
N PHE A 63 -3.18 5.46 6.19
CA PHE A 63 -4.60 5.14 6.38
C PHE A 63 -5.36 6.23 7.15
N LEU A 64 -4.78 6.75 8.24
CA LEU A 64 -5.46 7.70 9.12
C LEU A 64 -5.41 9.15 8.61
N VAL A 65 -4.28 9.57 8.04
CA VAL A 65 -4.03 10.97 7.68
C VAL A 65 -3.70 11.12 6.19
N GLY A 66 -2.88 10.23 5.63
CA GLY A 66 -2.43 10.33 4.25
C GLY A 66 -3.57 10.28 3.23
N TYR A 67 -4.54 9.38 3.42
CA TYR A 67 -5.71 9.24 2.56
C TYR A 67 -6.60 10.49 2.61
N ALA A 68 -6.73 11.09 3.80
CA ALA A 68 -7.47 12.34 3.98
C ALA A 68 -6.80 13.51 3.27
N ILE A 69 -5.47 13.58 3.26
CA ILE A 69 -4.73 14.64 2.55
C ILE A 69 -4.78 14.41 1.03
N ALA A 70 -4.62 13.16 0.57
CA ALA A 70 -4.53 12.85 -0.85
C ALA A 70 -5.88 12.93 -1.58
N TYR A 71 -6.96 12.47 -0.95
CA TYR A 71 -8.27 12.36 -1.57
C TYR A 71 -9.35 13.22 -0.88
N GLY A 72 -9.02 13.93 0.20
CA GLY A 72 -9.98 14.76 0.94
C GLY A 72 -10.95 13.98 1.84
N MET A 73 -10.74 12.66 1.98
CA MET A 73 -11.65 11.76 2.68
C MET A 73 -11.11 11.42 4.07
N TYR A 74 -11.78 11.92 5.11
CA TYR A 74 -11.38 11.67 6.50
C TYR A 74 -11.98 10.36 7.01
N PHE A 75 -11.24 9.67 7.88
CA PHE A 75 -11.70 8.43 8.51
C PHE A 75 -13.07 8.56 9.21
N PHE A 76 -13.36 9.73 9.77
CA PHE A 76 -14.63 10.01 10.48
C PHE A 76 -15.75 10.57 9.57
N GLN A 77 -15.62 10.50 8.24
CA GLN A 77 -16.69 10.97 7.36
C GLN A 77 -17.91 10.02 7.37
N PRO A 78 -19.14 10.56 7.27
CA PRO A 78 -20.35 9.75 7.16
C PRO A 78 -20.30 8.79 5.96
N ALA A 79 -20.63 7.51 6.18
CA ALA A 79 -20.61 6.47 5.16
C ALA A 79 -21.45 6.79 3.91
N LYS A 80 -22.48 7.63 4.06
CA LYS A 80 -23.32 8.10 2.95
C LYS A 80 -22.54 8.89 1.88
N ILE A 81 -21.42 9.52 2.25
CA ILE A 81 -20.57 10.29 1.31
C ILE A 81 -19.69 9.35 0.47
N LEU A 82 -19.38 8.16 1.00
CA LEU A 82 -18.55 7.14 0.34
C LEU A 82 -19.35 6.25 -0.63
N LEU A 83 -20.66 6.09 -0.36
CA LEU A 83 -21.57 5.19 -1.07
C LEU A 83 -22.39 5.92 -2.14
N GLY A 84 -21.83 6.95 -2.78
CA GLY A 84 -22.50 7.78 -3.80
C GLY A 84 -23.46 6.99 -4.69
#